data_AF-A0A434FX31-F1
#
_entry.id   AF-A0A434FX31-F1
#
_cell.length_a   1.000
_cell.length_b   1.000
_cell.length_c   1.000
_cell.angle_alpha   90.00
_cell.angle_beta   90.00
_cell.angle_gamma   90.00
#
_symmetry.space_group_name_H-M   'P 1'
#
loop_
_entity.id
_entity.type
_entity.pdbx_description
1 polymer ?
#
loop_
_entity_poly.entity_id
_entity_poly.type
_entity_poly.pdbx_seq_one_letter_code
_entity_poly.pdbx_strand_id
1 'polypeptide(L)'
;MDMIKTAERTYYAPQGGHSGQNELLTGRAVFTEAYAVIPKGVMQDIVTSPLPFWDKTRAWIIARPLSGFAETFSQYIVEVLPGGGSDRPELDAGAEGVLFVVEGELTVSLAGKKHVLAPGGFAFLPPSSGWTVHN
;
A
#
# COMPACT_ATOMS: atom_id res chain seq x y z
N MET A 1 13.94 -35.29 -10.92
CA MET A 1 12.60 -34.84 -10.50
C MET A 1 12.66 -33.32 -10.59
N ASP A 2 12.45 -32.79 -11.79
CA ASP A 2 12.57 -31.36 -12.03
C ASP A 2 11.38 -30.66 -11.37
N MET A 3 11.67 -29.97 -10.27
CA MET A 3 10.73 -29.01 -9.71
C MET A 3 10.51 -27.95 -10.79
N ILE A 4 9.27 -27.86 -11.27
CA ILE A 4 8.82 -26.72 -12.06
C ILE A 4 9.12 -25.48 -11.22
N LYS A 5 10.18 -24.74 -11.58
CA LYS A 5 10.43 -23.40 -11.07
C LYS A 5 9.26 -22.55 -11.55
N THR A 6 8.26 -22.36 -10.70
CA THR A 6 7.26 -21.32 -10.90
C THR A 6 8.02 -20.01 -11.11
N ALA A 7 7.80 -19.35 -12.25
CA ALA A 7 8.43 -18.06 -12.52
C ALA A 7 8.16 -17.12 -11.34
N GLU A 8 9.22 -16.56 -10.74
CA GLU A 8 9.09 -15.56 -9.70
C GLU A 8 8.39 -14.33 -10.29
N ARG A 9 7.20 -14.03 -9.76
CA ARG A 9 6.46 -12.83 -10.14
C ARG A 9 7.11 -11.63 -9.49
N THR A 10 7.35 -10.59 -10.28
CA THR A 10 7.82 -9.30 -9.78
C THR A 10 6.66 -8.33 -9.68
N TYR A 11 6.67 -7.52 -8.62
CA TYR A 11 5.69 -6.47 -8.39
C TYR A 11 6.43 -5.13 -8.31
N TYR A 12 5.80 -4.08 -8.81
CA TYR A 12 6.35 -2.73 -8.66
C TYR A 12 6.03 -2.19 -7.27
N ALA A 13 7.04 -1.64 -6.59
CA ALA A 13 6.90 -0.84 -5.38
C ALA A 13 7.46 0.58 -5.60
N PRO A 14 6.76 1.64 -5.17
CA PRO A 14 7.32 2.99 -5.15
C PRO A 14 8.52 3.07 -4.22
N GLN A 15 9.59 3.70 -4.70
CA GLN A 15 10.82 3.92 -3.93
C GLN A 15 10.89 5.35 -3.36
N GLY A 16 9.92 6.20 -3.73
CA GLY A 16 9.91 7.61 -3.34
C GLY A 16 10.97 8.44 -4.08
N GLY A 17 11.67 9.30 -3.35
CA GLY A 17 12.61 10.29 -3.85
C GLY A 17 11.95 11.55 -4.41
N HIS A 18 12.73 12.30 -5.18
CA HIS A 18 12.31 13.52 -5.87
C HIS A 18 12.67 13.45 -7.35
N SER A 19 11.81 14.04 -8.18
CA SER A 19 12.10 14.25 -9.60
C SER A 19 13.41 15.03 -9.77
N GLY A 20 14.24 14.56 -10.69
CA GLY A 20 15.46 15.27 -11.07
C GLY A 20 15.14 16.61 -11.75
N GLN A 21 16.08 17.57 -11.69
CA GLN A 21 15.91 18.91 -12.30
C GLN A 21 15.71 18.87 -13.82
N ASN A 22 16.09 17.77 -14.48
CA ASN A 22 15.97 17.57 -15.92
C ASN A 22 14.69 16.81 -16.32
N GLU A 23 13.83 16.44 -15.38
CA GLU A 23 12.56 15.79 -15.70
C GLU A 23 11.56 16.79 -16.29
N LEU A 24 10.80 16.32 -17.28
CA LEU A 24 9.71 17.11 -17.85
C LEU A 24 8.65 17.37 -16.78
N LEU A 25 8.26 18.64 -16.62
CA LEU A 25 7.16 19.04 -15.74
C LEU A 25 5.80 18.54 -16.24
N THR A 26 5.69 18.17 -17.52
CA THR A 26 4.47 17.62 -18.09
C THR A 26 4.38 16.12 -17.84
N GLY A 27 3.31 15.72 -17.14
CA GLY A 27 3.02 14.32 -16.83
C GLY A 27 2.02 13.69 -17.80
N ARG A 28 1.88 12.37 -17.69
CA ARG A 28 0.81 11.57 -18.35
C ARG A 28 -0.48 11.52 -17.51
N ALA A 29 -0.65 12.45 -16.58
CA ALA A 29 -1.85 12.51 -15.76
C ALA A 29 -3.03 12.93 -16.64
N VAL A 30 -4.13 12.18 -16.56
CA VAL A 30 -5.33 12.43 -17.37
C VAL A 30 -6.53 12.40 -16.45
N PHE A 31 -7.42 13.38 -16.59
CA PHE A 31 -8.72 13.40 -15.94
C PHE A 31 -9.76 13.72 -17.00
N THR A 32 -10.74 12.85 -17.13
CA THR A 32 -11.90 13.01 -18.02
C THR A 32 -13.16 12.79 -17.21
N GLU A 33 -14.32 13.02 -17.81
CA GLU A 33 -15.61 12.69 -17.18
C GLU A 33 -15.80 11.17 -16.98
N ALA A 34 -15.05 10.34 -17.71
CA ALA A 34 -15.21 8.88 -17.69
C ALA A 34 -14.09 8.14 -16.93
N TYR A 35 -12.89 8.71 -16.82
CA TYR A 35 -11.74 8.05 -16.19
C TYR A 35 -10.65 9.02 -15.75
N ALA A 36 -9.80 8.55 -14.83
CA ALA A 36 -8.58 9.21 -14.40
C ALA A 36 -7.37 8.28 -14.58
N VAL A 37 -6.21 8.85 -14.92
CA VAL A 37 -4.91 8.18 -14.98
C VAL A 37 -3.95 8.96 -14.09
N ILE A 38 -3.41 8.28 -13.08
CA ILE A 38 -2.43 8.83 -12.14
C ILE A 38 -1.10 8.07 -12.34
N PRO A 39 -0.09 8.69 -12.97
CA PRO A 39 1.19 8.01 -13.22
C PRO A 39 1.96 7.73 -11.93
N LYS A 40 2.76 6.66 -11.92
CA LYS A 40 3.61 6.30 -10.78
C LYS A 40 4.57 7.40 -10.29
N GLY A 41 4.91 8.35 -11.16
CA GLY A 41 5.78 9.49 -10.81
C GLY A 41 5.18 10.44 -9.77
N VAL A 42 3.89 10.31 -9.46
CA VAL A 42 3.24 11.03 -8.34
C VAL A 42 3.71 10.51 -6.97
N MET A 43 4.25 9.29 -6.88
CA MET A 43 4.64 8.66 -5.62
C MET A 43 6.02 9.16 -5.13
N GLN A 44 6.11 10.44 -4.77
CA GLN A 44 7.32 11.11 -4.28
C GLN A 44 7.33 11.23 -2.74
N ASP A 45 8.49 11.50 -2.14
CA ASP A 45 8.63 11.57 -0.66
C ASP A 45 7.80 12.69 -0.03
N ILE A 46 7.77 13.86 -0.65
CA ILE A 46 7.12 15.08 -0.13
C ILE A 46 5.59 15.04 -0.13
N VAL A 47 4.98 13.99 -0.70
CA VAL A 47 3.52 13.83 -0.76
C VAL A 47 3.02 12.63 0.05
N THR A 48 3.88 12.07 0.89
CA THR A 48 3.50 10.97 1.78
C THR A 48 2.66 11.45 2.95
N SER A 49 1.81 10.56 3.47
CA SER A 49 0.92 10.80 4.60
C SER A 49 1.33 9.92 5.78
N PRO A 50 1.39 10.48 7.01
CA PRO A 50 1.49 9.68 8.23
C PRO A 50 0.12 9.09 8.60
N LEU A 51 0.12 7.90 9.19
CA LEU A 51 -1.07 7.27 9.76
C LEU A 51 -0.95 7.24 11.29
N PRO A 52 -2.03 7.56 12.04
CA PRO A 52 -2.00 7.49 13.49
C PRO A 52 -1.64 6.08 13.99
N PHE A 53 -0.78 6.00 15.01
CA PHE A 53 -0.35 4.73 15.63
C PHE A 53 0.45 3.78 14.72
N TRP A 54 0.98 4.29 13.61
CA TRP A 54 1.94 3.56 12.78
C TRP A 54 3.34 4.10 12.99
N ASP A 55 4.27 3.21 13.33
CA ASP A 55 5.67 3.55 13.59
C ASP A 55 6.55 3.29 12.37
N LYS A 56 7.47 4.22 12.09
CA LYS A 56 8.46 4.15 10.99
C LYS A 56 7.83 3.79 9.65
N THR A 57 6.74 4.46 9.32
CA THR A 57 6.01 4.24 8.08
C THR A 57 5.82 5.54 7.31
N ARG A 58 5.52 5.38 6.02
CA ARG A 58 4.99 6.44 5.17
C ARG A 58 3.98 5.83 4.19
N ALA A 59 2.91 6.56 3.91
CA ALA A 59 1.85 6.09 3.03
C ALA A 59 1.64 7.03 1.83
N TRP A 60 1.50 6.47 0.63
CA TRP A 60 0.94 7.18 -0.52
C TRP A 60 -0.55 6.84 -0.63
N ILE A 61 -1.40 7.86 -0.60
CA ILE A 61 -2.86 7.72 -0.62
C ILE A 61 -3.36 7.80 -2.06
N ILE A 62 -4.17 6.81 -2.46
CA ILE A 62 -4.84 6.72 -3.75
C ILE A 62 -6.33 6.53 -3.47
N ALA A 63 -7.03 7.64 -3.26
CA ALA A 63 -8.46 7.68 -2.97
C ALA A 63 -9.10 8.85 -3.71
N ARG A 64 -10.41 8.74 -3.99
CA ARG A 64 -11.20 9.73 -4.73
C ARG A 64 -10.51 10.26 -6.00
N PRO A 65 -10.13 9.41 -6.98
CA PRO A 65 -9.45 9.89 -8.20
C PRO A 65 -10.31 10.82 -9.07
N LEU A 66 -11.63 10.76 -8.92
CA LEU A 66 -12.60 11.64 -9.56
C LEU A 66 -13.63 12.14 -8.54
N SER A 67 -14.33 13.21 -8.87
CA SER A 67 -15.47 13.69 -8.09
C SER A 67 -16.69 12.74 -8.23
N GLY A 68 -17.65 12.87 -7.32
CA GLY A 68 -18.86 12.04 -7.32
C GLY A 68 -18.67 10.72 -6.57
N PHE A 69 -19.11 9.61 -7.15
CA PHE A 69 -19.20 8.30 -6.49
C PHE A 69 -17.84 7.56 -6.45
N ALA A 70 -16.86 8.14 -5.75
CA ALA A 70 -15.49 7.63 -5.65
C ALA A 70 -15.00 7.46 -4.20
N GLU A 71 -15.94 7.24 -3.27
CA GLU A 71 -15.71 7.19 -1.82
C GLU A 71 -15.93 5.80 -1.22
N THR A 72 -16.23 4.80 -2.04
CA THR A 72 -16.46 3.41 -1.61
C THR A 72 -15.19 2.70 -1.18
N PHE A 73 -14.04 3.07 -1.75
CA PHE A 73 -12.76 2.43 -1.48
C PHE A 73 -11.68 3.47 -1.21
N SER A 74 -10.71 3.09 -0.38
CA SER A 74 -9.44 3.76 -0.23
C SER A 74 -8.31 2.76 -0.51
N GLN A 75 -7.29 3.20 -1.25
CA GLN A 75 -6.09 2.41 -1.49
C GLN A 75 -4.89 3.18 -0.98
N TYR A 76 -4.03 2.52 -0.21
CA TYR A 76 -2.76 3.08 0.25
C TYR A 76 -1.62 2.18 -0.23
N ILE A 77 -0.49 2.79 -0.58
CA ILE A 77 0.79 2.08 -0.66
C ILE A 77 1.57 2.47 0.58
N VAL A 78 1.82 1.50 1.47
CA VAL A 78 2.48 1.74 2.75
C VAL A 78 3.88 1.14 2.69
N GLU A 79 4.88 1.98 2.95
CA GLU A 79 6.23 1.51 3.25
C GLU A 79 6.39 1.40 4.76
N VAL A 80 6.86 0.25 5.22
CA VAL A 80 7.13 -0.03 6.64
C VAL A 80 8.61 -0.31 6.76
N LEU A 81 9.36 0.56 7.45
CA LEU A 81 10.80 0.38 7.66
C LEU A 81 11.07 -0.69 8.75
N PRO A 82 12.31 -1.21 8.86
CA PRO A 82 12.66 -2.21 9.86
C PRO A 82 12.29 -1.83 11.30
N GLY A 83 11.59 -2.72 11.99
CA GLY A 83 11.04 -2.48 13.32
C GLY A 83 9.98 -1.38 13.34
N GLY A 84 9.24 -1.23 12.25
CA GLY A 84 8.05 -0.42 12.11
C GLY A 84 6.80 -1.29 11.98
N GLY A 85 5.62 -0.66 11.98
CA GLY A 85 4.35 -1.38 11.98
C GLY A 85 3.29 -0.67 12.81
N SER A 86 2.29 -1.42 13.25
CA SER A 86 1.24 -0.93 14.15
C SER A 86 0.55 -2.08 14.88
N ASP A 87 0.32 -1.86 16.19
CA ASP A 87 -0.58 -2.68 17.01
C ASP A 87 -2.03 -2.18 16.99
N ARG A 88 -2.29 -1.05 16.33
CA ARG A 88 -3.62 -0.47 16.17
C ARG A 88 -3.79 0.11 14.75
N PRO A 89 -3.65 -0.72 13.70
CA PRO A 89 -3.54 -0.23 12.33
C PRO A 89 -4.84 0.34 11.77
N GLU A 90 -5.99 -0.22 12.17
CA GLU A 90 -7.33 0.21 11.74
C GLU A 90 -8.12 0.74 12.92
N LEU A 91 -8.68 1.94 12.77
CA LEU A 91 -9.42 2.66 13.81
C LEU A 91 -10.93 2.59 13.59
N ASP A 92 -11.36 2.38 12.35
CA ASP A 92 -12.76 2.23 12.02
C ASP A 92 -13.19 0.77 12.24
N ALA A 93 -14.13 0.57 13.17
CA ALA A 93 -14.68 -0.73 13.48
C ALA A 93 -15.44 -1.37 12.30
N GLY A 94 -15.93 -0.56 11.35
CA GLY A 94 -16.65 -1.01 10.16
C GLY A 94 -15.75 -1.28 8.95
N ALA A 95 -14.48 -0.84 8.98
CA ALA A 95 -13.58 -0.98 7.85
C ALA A 95 -13.09 -2.43 7.70
N GLU A 96 -13.27 -2.98 6.51
CA GLU A 96 -12.56 -4.16 6.04
C GLU A 96 -11.32 -3.76 5.23
N GLY A 97 -10.32 -4.64 5.23
CA GLY A 97 -9.05 -4.36 4.57
C GLY A 97 -8.52 -5.56 3.79
N VAL A 98 -7.63 -5.24 2.85
CA VAL A 98 -6.80 -6.22 2.16
C VAL A 98 -5.36 -5.75 2.22
N LEU A 99 -4.45 -6.65 2.59
CA LEU A 99 -3.02 -6.46 2.45
C LEU A 99 -2.52 -7.29 1.28
N PHE A 100 -1.70 -6.66 0.44
CA PHE A 100 -0.99 -7.32 -0.63
C PHE A 100 0.46 -6.84 -0.63
N VAL A 101 1.38 -7.74 -0.28
CA VAL A 101 2.81 -7.41 -0.18
C VAL A 101 3.42 -7.43 -1.57
N VAL A 102 4.05 -6.33 -1.97
CA VAL A 102 4.70 -6.19 -3.28
C VAL A 102 6.22 -6.27 -3.20
N GLU A 103 6.80 -5.95 -2.05
CA GLU A 103 8.25 -5.98 -1.80
C GLU A 103 8.49 -6.22 -0.30
N GLY A 104 9.61 -6.87 0.04
CA GLY A 104 9.97 -7.17 1.43
C GLY A 104 9.14 -8.28 2.05
N GLU A 105 9.12 -8.31 3.38
CA GLU A 105 8.37 -9.26 4.19
C GLU A 105 7.55 -8.50 5.24
N LEU A 106 6.36 -8.99 5.56
CA LEU A 106 5.47 -8.36 6.53
C LEU A 106 4.83 -9.43 7.42
N THR A 107 4.94 -9.28 8.73
CA THR A 107 4.25 -10.17 9.68
C THR A 107 2.91 -9.57 10.07
N VAL A 108 1.82 -10.26 9.73
CA VAL A 108 0.45 -9.90 10.10
C VAL A 108 -0.03 -10.82 11.21
N SER A 109 -0.52 -10.26 12.30
CA SER A 109 -1.21 -11.02 13.34
C SER A 109 -2.72 -10.87 13.17
N LEU A 110 -3.42 -11.98 13.02
CA LEU A 110 -4.88 -12.02 12.84
C LEU A 110 -5.45 -13.20 13.62
N ALA A 111 -6.50 -12.96 14.42
CA ALA A 111 -7.13 -13.99 15.25
C ALA A 111 -6.13 -14.80 16.12
N GLY A 112 -5.14 -14.10 16.69
CA GLY A 112 -4.10 -14.70 17.55
C GLY A 112 -3.03 -15.51 16.81
N LYS A 113 -3.04 -15.53 15.47
CA LYS A 113 -2.04 -16.23 14.65
C LYS A 113 -1.17 -15.24 13.90
N LYS A 114 0.13 -15.54 13.83
CA LYS A 114 1.09 -14.79 13.03
C LYS A 114 1.20 -15.39 11.64
N HIS A 115 1.17 -14.54 10.63
CA HIS A 115 1.29 -14.87 9.22
C HIS A 115 2.40 -14.03 8.61
N VAL A 116 3.42 -14.68 8.08
CA VAL A 116 4.50 -14.01 7.35
C VAL A 116 4.11 -13.92 5.88
N LEU A 117 4.03 -12.69 5.36
CA LEU A 117 3.68 -12.39 3.98
C LEU A 117 4.93 -11.92 3.23
N ALA A 118 5.39 -12.72 2.28
CA ALA A 118 6.42 -12.35 1.30
C ALA A 118 5.78 -11.70 0.05
N PRO A 119 6.54 -11.24 -0.97
CA PRO A 119 5.95 -10.62 -2.15
C PRO A 119 4.96 -11.55 -2.88
N GLY A 120 3.77 -11.03 -3.18
CA GLY A 120 2.62 -11.79 -3.66
C GLY A 120 1.74 -12.37 -2.54
N GLY A 121 2.14 -12.21 -1.28
CA GLY A 121 1.37 -12.57 -0.10
C GLY A 121 0.12 -11.69 0.01
N PHE A 122 -0.99 -12.33 0.34
CA PHE A 122 -2.31 -11.71 0.43
C PHE A 122 -2.94 -12.03 1.77
N ALA A 123 -3.57 -11.03 2.40
CA ALA A 123 -4.41 -11.23 3.57
C ALA A 123 -5.69 -10.40 3.44
N PHE A 124 -6.83 -11.03 3.69
CA PHE A 124 -8.10 -10.35 3.93
C PHE A 124 -8.27 -10.11 5.43
N LEU A 125 -8.73 -8.92 5.78
CA LEU A 125 -8.88 -8.43 7.14
C LEU A 125 -10.35 -8.06 7.35
N PRO A 126 -11.14 -8.93 8.01
CA PRO A 126 -12.54 -8.64 8.29
C PRO A 126 -12.71 -7.38 9.17
N PRO A 127 -13.88 -6.71 9.13
CA PRO A 127 -14.18 -5.62 10.04
C PRO A 127 -13.96 -5.99 11.50
N SER A 128 -13.40 -5.06 12.28
CA SER A 128 -13.12 -5.24 13.71
C SER A 128 -12.28 -6.49 14.05
N SER A 129 -11.46 -7.01 13.13
CA SER A 129 -10.69 -8.25 13.37
C SER A 129 -9.53 -8.10 14.38
N GLY A 130 -9.21 -6.87 14.80
CA GLY A 130 -8.12 -6.59 15.74
C GLY A 130 -6.74 -6.99 15.20
N TRP A 131 -6.55 -6.92 13.88
CA TRP A 131 -5.29 -7.29 13.26
C TRP A 131 -4.17 -6.31 13.63
N THR A 132 -2.94 -6.81 13.68
CA THR A 132 -1.72 -6.01 13.86
C THR A 132 -0.69 -6.37 12.80
N VAL A 133 0.31 -5.53 12.61
CA VAL A 133 1.28 -5.70 11.54
C VAL A 133 2.64 -5.14 11.90
N HIS A 134 3.71 -5.86 11.55
CA HIS A 134 5.09 -5.45 11.84
C HIS A 134 6.04 -5.91 10.73
N ASN A 135 7.07 -5.10 10.48
CA ASN A 135 8.24 -5.46 9.68
C ASN A 135 9.39 -5.90 10.60
#